data_AF-A0A7S0XQ81-F1
#
_entry.id   AF-A0A7S0XQ81-F1
#
_cell.length_a   1.000
_cell.length_b   1.000
_cell.length_c   1.000
_cell.angle_alpha   90.00
_cell.angle_beta   90.00
_cell.angle_gamma   90.00
#
_symmetry.space_group_name_H-M   'P 1'
#
loop_
_entity.id
_entity.type
_entity.pdbx_description
1 polymer ?
#
loop_
_entity_poly.entity_id
_entity_poly.type
_entity_poly.pdbx_seq_one_letter_code
_entity_poly.pdbx_strand_id
1 'polypeptide(L)'
;EKGQMLHAESFQLCDSMSALELMDPKMDAGVANDAVKPADECFRDSLISLSPDTETCVAIMDRILACEMSWQGGCALAQTVFTCLYMHKPGQIEQEALRAYCQCT
;
A
#
# COMPACT_ATOMS: atom_id res chain seq x y z
N GLU A 1 -42.28 -4.19 -4.48
CA GLU A 1 -42.23 -5.43 -5.29
C GLU A 1 -40.78 -5.93 -5.39
N LYS A 2 -40.56 -7.20 -5.76
CA LYS A 2 -39.20 -7.71 -5.97
C LYS A 2 -38.53 -6.93 -7.11
N GLY A 3 -37.28 -6.50 -6.90
CA GLY A 3 -36.50 -5.75 -7.89
C GLY A 3 -36.60 -4.23 -7.80
N GLN A 4 -37.30 -3.68 -6.81
CA GLN A 4 -37.29 -2.24 -6.53
C GLN A 4 -36.13 -1.87 -5.60
N MET A 5 -35.49 -0.73 -5.84
CA MET A 5 -34.42 -0.17 -5.02
C MET A 5 -34.83 1.24 -4.59
N LEU A 6 -34.67 1.55 -3.29
CA LEU A 6 -34.88 2.90 -2.78
C LEU A 6 -33.53 3.62 -2.79
N HIS A 7 -33.43 4.67 -3.60
CA HIS A 7 -32.20 5.44 -3.78
C HIS A 7 -32.54 6.92 -3.98
N ALA A 8 -31.54 7.79 -3.84
CA ALA A 8 -31.69 9.22 -4.14
C ALA A 8 -31.95 9.44 -5.64
N GLU A 9 -32.66 10.51 -6.02
CA GLU A 9 -32.95 10.83 -7.43
C GLU A 9 -31.68 11.03 -8.27
N SER A 10 -30.58 11.47 -7.64
CA SER A 10 -29.28 11.69 -8.29
C SER A 10 -28.41 10.43 -8.41
N PHE A 11 -28.81 9.32 -7.80
CA PHE A 11 -28.00 8.10 -7.76
C PHE A 11 -28.10 7.33 -9.07
N GLN A 12 -26.96 6.96 -9.64
CA GLN A 12 -26.90 6.11 -10.82
C GLN A 12 -26.39 4.71 -10.44
N LEU A 13 -26.96 3.67 -11.06
CA LEU A 13 -26.52 2.29 -10.82
C LEU A 13 -25.04 2.07 -11.20
N CYS A 14 -24.50 2.82 -12.17
CA CYS A 14 -23.07 2.74 -12.49
C CYS A 14 -22.17 3.14 -11.30
N ASP A 15 -22.64 4.03 -10.42
CA ASP A 15 -21.88 4.47 -9.24
C ASP A 15 -21.73 3.31 -8.24
N SER A 16 -22.70 2.39 -8.20
CA SER A 16 -22.58 1.18 -7.37
C SER A 16 -21.59 0.14 -7.91
N MET A 17 -21.14 0.25 -9.16
CA MET A 17 -20.20 -0.73 -9.72
C MET A 17 -18.81 -0.66 -9.08
N SER A 18 -18.45 0.47 -8.46
CA SER A 18 -17.22 0.62 -7.68
C SER A 18 -17.42 0.43 -6.18
N ALA A 19 -18.63 0.05 -5.73
CA ALA A 19 -18.87 -0.19 -4.32
C ALA A 19 -18.10 -1.44 -3.85
N LEU A 20 -17.55 -1.37 -2.64
CA LEU A 20 -16.93 -2.53 -1.99
C LEU A 20 -18.01 -3.43 -1.40
N GLU A 21 -17.86 -4.73 -1.59
CA GLU A 21 -18.70 -5.75 -0.97
C GLU A 21 -18.04 -6.22 0.32
N LEU A 22 -18.62 -5.88 1.47
CA LEU A 22 -18.12 -6.30 2.77
C LEU A 22 -18.16 -7.83 2.90
N MET A 23 -17.18 -8.39 3.58
CA MET A 23 -17.06 -9.84 3.81
C MET A 23 -16.72 -10.68 2.57
N ASP A 24 -16.57 -10.09 1.37
CA ASP A 24 -16.06 -10.80 0.19
C ASP A 24 -14.52 -10.81 0.19
N PRO A 25 -13.85 -11.98 0.14
CA PRO A 25 -12.40 -12.07 0.23
C PRO A 25 -11.60 -11.38 -0.90
N LYS A 26 -12.25 -11.07 -2.04
CA LYS A 26 -11.59 -10.38 -3.17
C LYS A 26 -11.88 -8.88 -3.17
N MET A 27 -13.05 -8.47 -2.67
CA MET A 27 -13.48 -7.07 -2.68
C MET A 27 -13.17 -6.35 -1.36
N ASP A 28 -13.12 -7.06 -0.23
CA ASP A 28 -12.90 -6.48 1.09
C ASP A 28 -11.49 -6.81 1.62
N ALA A 29 -10.59 -5.83 1.53
CA ALA A 29 -9.24 -5.95 2.07
C ALA A 29 -9.21 -6.12 3.60
N GLY A 30 -10.32 -5.83 4.29
CA GLY A 30 -10.47 -5.96 5.74
C GLY A 30 -10.91 -7.34 6.23
N VAL A 31 -11.25 -8.29 5.33
CA VAL A 31 -11.71 -9.66 5.66
C VAL A 31 -10.64 -10.57 6.27
N ALA A 32 -9.51 -9.99 6.64
CA ALA A 32 -8.37 -10.62 7.26
C ALA A 32 -7.55 -11.51 6.32
N ASN A 33 -6.30 -11.09 6.14
CA ASN A 33 -5.21 -11.99 5.84
C ASN A 33 -4.28 -11.93 7.05
N ASP A 34 -4.46 -12.84 8.01
CA ASP A 34 -3.68 -12.87 9.27
C ASP A 34 -2.16 -12.96 9.06
N ALA A 35 -1.72 -13.25 7.83
CA ALA A 35 -0.33 -13.29 7.44
C ALA A 35 0.31 -11.90 7.25
N VAL A 36 -0.49 -10.82 7.07
CA VAL A 36 0.02 -9.49 6.74
C VAL A 36 -0.09 -8.56 7.94
N LYS A 37 1.06 -8.26 8.55
CA LYS A 37 1.12 -7.25 9.62
C LYS A 37 1.06 -5.82 9.04
N PRO A 38 0.30 -4.91 9.65
CA PRO A 38 0.33 -3.49 9.31
C PRO A 38 1.75 -2.92 9.43
N ALA A 39 2.08 -1.94 8.59
CA ALA A 39 3.41 -1.30 8.61
C ALA A 39 3.74 -0.76 10.01
N ASP A 40 2.77 -0.13 10.69
CA ASP A 40 2.93 0.40 12.04
C ASP A 40 3.35 -0.65 13.08
N GLU A 41 2.83 -1.88 12.96
CA GLU A 41 3.20 -2.99 13.83
C GLU A 41 4.62 -3.46 13.52
N CYS A 42 4.99 -3.55 12.23
CA CYS A 42 6.34 -3.92 11.83
C CYS A 42 7.43 -2.97 12.36
N PHE A 43 7.16 -1.65 12.36
CA PHE A 43 8.06 -0.67 12.97
C PHE A 43 8.12 -0.79 14.50
N ARG A 44 6.98 -1.02 15.15
CA ARG A 44 6.89 -1.15 16.61
C ARG A 44 7.61 -2.41 17.12
N ASP A 45 7.40 -3.53 16.43
CA ASP A 45 7.96 -4.84 16.75
C ASP A 45 9.43 -4.98 16.31
N SER A 46 10.03 -3.95 15.72
CA SER A 46 11.40 -3.96 15.18
C SER A 46 11.64 -5.10 14.17
N LEU A 47 10.63 -5.42 13.37
CA LEU A 47 10.71 -6.45 12.32
C LEU A 47 11.46 -5.97 11.06
N ILE A 48 11.82 -4.68 11.03
CA ILE A 48 12.52 -4.01 9.94
C ILE A 48 13.81 -3.43 10.50
N SER A 49 14.93 -3.63 9.82
CA SER A 49 16.19 -2.96 10.17
C SER A 49 16.11 -1.49 9.80
N LEU A 50 16.34 -0.59 10.77
CA LEU A 50 16.36 0.87 10.51
C LEU A 50 17.71 1.33 9.93
N SER A 51 18.75 0.51 10.06
CA SER A 51 20.10 0.73 9.57
C SER A 51 20.59 -0.45 8.71
N PRO A 52 19.94 -0.73 7.56
CA PRO A 52 20.40 -1.80 6.67
C PRO A 52 21.80 -1.50 6.12
N ASP A 53 22.55 -2.55 5.80
CA ASP A 53 23.85 -2.41 5.15
C ASP A 53 23.71 -1.81 3.73
N THR A 54 24.82 -1.38 3.16
CA THR A 54 24.84 -0.70 1.85
C THR A 54 24.28 -1.56 0.72
N GLU A 55 24.56 -2.86 0.70
CA GLU A 55 24.07 -3.77 -0.34
C GLU A 55 22.54 -3.88 -0.26
N THR A 56 22.02 -4.09 0.95
CA THR A 56 20.57 -4.11 1.21
C THR A 56 19.92 -2.79 0.84
N CYS A 57 20.54 -1.65 1.14
CA CYS A 57 20.03 -0.34 0.76
C CYS A 57 19.89 -0.21 -0.77
N VAL A 58 20.92 -0.58 -1.52
CA VAL A 58 20.90 -0.50 -2.98
C VAL A 58 19.82 -1.42 -3.56
N ALA A 59 19.67 -2.64 -3.03
CA ALA A 59 18.63 -3.56 -3.45
C ALA A 59 17.21 -3.01 -3.17
N ILE A 60 17.01 -2.36 -2.03
CA ILE A 60 15.73 -1.71 -1.70
C ILE A 60 15.46 -0.56 -2.68
N MET A 61 16.43 0.32 -2.94
CA MET A 61 16.27 1.44 -3.86
C MET A 61 15.94 0.97 -5.28
N ASP A 62 16.64 -0.04 -5.78
CA ASP A 62 16.38 -0.64 -7.10
C ASP A 62 14.95 -1.20 -7.19
N ARG A 63 14.49 -1.86 -6.13
CA ARG A 63 13.12 -2.38 -6.08
C ARG A 63 12.07 -1.28 -6.05
N ILE A 64 12.31 -0.21 -5.30
CA ILE A 64 11.41 0.96 -5.26
C ILE A 64 11.32 1.60 -6.65
N LEU A 65 12.45 1.80 -7.32
CA LEU A 65 12.50 2.34 -8.68
C LEU A 65 11.68 1.48 -9.66
N ALA A 66 11.80 0.15 -9.59
CA ALA A 66 10.98 -0.74 -10.42
C ALA A 66 9.47 -0.63 -10.12
N CYS A 67 9.11 -0.43 -8.85
CA CYS A 67 7.74 -0.18 -8.43
C CYS A 67 7.21 1.18 -8.93
N GLU A 68 8.03 2.23 -8.92
CA GLU A 68 7.68 3.54 -9.49
C GLU A 68 7.38 3.42 -10.98
N MET A 69 8.22 2.70 -11.74
CA MET A 69 7.97 2.48 -13.18
C MET A 69 6.65 1.72 -13.42
N SER A 70 6.33 0.75 -12.57
CA SER A 70 5.05 0.04 -12.62
C SER A 70 3.87 0.97 -12.32
N TRP A 71 4.01 1.85 -11.33
CA TRP A 71 3.00 2.86 -11.01
C TRP A 71 2.78 3.84 -12.18
N GLN A 72 3.85 4.34 -12.79
CA GLN A 72 3.78 5.18 -13.99
C GLN A 72 3.11 4.46 -15.18
N GLY A 73 3.17 3.12 -15.20
CA GLY A 73 2.45 2.27 -16.15
C GLY A 73 0.96 2.07 -15.87
N GLY A 74 0.42 2.64 -14.80
CA GLY A 74 -1.01 2.60 -14.45
C GLY A 74 -1.38 1.61 -13.33
N CYS A 75 -0.42 0.91 -12.73
CA CYS A 75 -0.68 0.11 -11.54
C CYS A 75 -1.00 0.99 -10.32
N ALA A 76 -1.76 0.46 -9.36
CA ALA A 76 -2.10 1.20 -8.14
C ALA A 76 -0.87 1.43 -7.25
N LEU A 77 -0.77 2.60 -6.64
CA LEU A 77 0.33 2.96 -5.73
C LEU A 77 0.42 2.04 -4.51
N ALA A 78 -0.74 1.68 -3.95
CA ALA A 78 -0.88 0.74 -2.83
C ALA A 78 -0.34 -0.67 -3.16
N GLN A 79 -0.34 -1.05 -4.45
CA GLN A 79 0.11 -2.35 -4.93
C GLN A 79 1.55 -2.31 -5.48
N THR A 80 2.21 -1.15 -5.46
CA THR A 80 3.55 -0.95 -6.01
C THR A 80 4.47 -0.29 -4.98
N VAL A 81 4.62 1.03 -4.98
CA VAL A 81 5.58 1.76 -4.14
C VAL A 81 5.29 1.53 -2.65
N PHE A 82 4.01 1.58 -2.24
CA PHE A 82 3.64 1.38 -0.83
C PHE A 82 3.64 -0.08 -0.37
N THR A 83 4.10 -1.02 -1.20
CA THR A 83 4.49 -2.36 -0.72
C THR A 83 5.81 -2.30 0.06
N CYS A 84 6.63 -1.27 -0.14
CA CYS A 84 7.86 -1.06 0.62
C CYS A 84 7.56 -0.38 1.97
N LEU A 85 7.90 -1.05 3.07
CA LEU A 85 7.62 -0.56 4.42
C LEU A 85 8.36 0.76 4.74
N TYR A 86 9.57 0.95 4.21
CA TYR A 86 10.38 2.16 4.41
C TYR A 86 9.68 3.44 3.89
N MET A 87 8.82 3.32 2.87
CA MET A 87 8.08 4.46 2.31
C MET A 87 6.97 4.99 3.25
N HIS A 88 6.55 4.20 4.24
CA HIS A 88 5.49 4.61 5.18
C HIS A 88 6.01 5.53 6.27
N LYS A 89 7.29 5.37 6.68
CA LYS A 89 7.92 6.17 7.76
C LYS A 89 9.39 6.50 7.45
N PRO A 90 9.66 7.29 6.40
CA PRO A 90 11.03 7.62 6.02
C PRO A 90 11.82 8.32 7.14
N GLY A 91 11.14 9.10 8.00
CA GLY A 91 11.78 9.79 9.12
C GLY A 91 12.32 8.87 10.24
N GLN A 92 11.91 7.60 10.30
CA GLN A 92 12.41 6.63 11.28
C GLN A 92 13.64 5.86 10.79
N ILE A 93 14.05 6.05 9.53
CA ILE A 93 15.21 5.38 8.94
C ILE A 93 16.49 6.04 9.46
N GLU A 94 17.39 5.23 10.01
CA GLU A 94 18.68 5.68 10.53
C GLU A 94 19.70 5.82 9.41
N GLN A 95 19.65 4.93 8.40
CA GLN A 95 20.51 5.00 7.23
C GLN A 95 20.16 6.23 6.38
N GLU A 96 21.07 7.21 6.37
CA GLU A 96 20.91 8.50 5.70
C GLU A 96 20.59 8.42 4.20
N ALA A 97 21.29 7.58 3.44
CA ALA A 97 21.08 7.49 1.99
C ALA A 97 19.70 6.88 1.66
N LEU A 98 19.29 5.83 2.39
CA LEU A 98 17.96 5.24 2.23
C LEU A 98 16.87 6.21 2.67
N ARG A 99 17.07 6.92 3.78
CA ARG A 99 16.16 7.98 4.23
C ARG A 99 15.99 9.07 3.18
N ALA A 100 17.11 9.61 2.67
CA ALA A 100 17.08 10.68 1.68
C ALA A 100 16.39 10.22 0.39
N TYR A 101 16.66 8.99 -0.06
CA TYR A 101 16.00 8.41 -1.22
C TYR A 101 14.48 8.33 -1.02
N CYS A 102 14.01 7.72 0.08
CA CYS A 102 12.58 7.61 0.38
C CYS A 102 11.87 8.96 0.64
N GLN A 103 12.60 10.04 0.91
CA GLN A 103 12.03 11.39 1.07
C GLN A 103 11.94 12.16 -0.26
N CYS A 104 12.76 11.79 -1.24
CA CYS A 104 12.82 12.43 -2.55
C CYS A 104 11.90 11.77 -3.58
N THR A 105 11.65 10.47 -3.44
CA THR A 105 10.60 9.72 -4.14
C THR A 105 9.21 10.16 -3.69
#